data_AF-A0A915MRE6-F1
#
_entry.id   AF-A0A915MRE6-F1
#
_cell.length_a   1.000
_cell.length_b   1.000
_cell.length_c   1.000
_cell.angle_alpha   90.00
_cell.angle_beta   90.00
_cell.angle_gamma   90.00
#
_symmetry.space_group_name_H-M   'P 1'
#
loop_
_entity.id
_entity.type
_entity.pdbx_description
1 polymer ?
#
loop_
_entity_poly.entity_id
_entity_poly.type
_entity_poly.pdbx_seq_one_letter_code
_entity_poly.pdbx_strand_id
1 'polypeptide(L)'
;HEVDQCKTQIPEQTTPGATLLCSQQRAALMKSLLNFIKRAVIDANLAVQMRRIMETEFPQSLIFIIQHSQYFGSSLLHCTVSLITNFIYQEPAQLTMLQNMKLTDALMNLIFDEKLPISRDLVCALPNVCSALCLNERGHNEFKLYNNQKPLEKIFRIIFSNKFLLSMRKRKTEILETAHMLGTSFDELIRHHPALRKDVMGILSEILEELLQSATSEDKCVSWS
;
A
#
# COMPACT_ATOMS: atom_id res chain seq x y z
N HIS A 1 -32.01 19.63 10.50
CA HIS A 1 -31.63 21.05 10.44
C HIS A 1 -30.19 21.33 10.91
N GLU A 2 -29.27 20.36 10.86
CA GLU A 2 -27.83 20.55 11.13
C GLU A 2 -26.91 19.93 10.05
N VAL A 3 -27.47 19.36 8.98
CA VAL A 3 -26.70 18.70 7.91
C VAL A 3 -26.35 19.68 6.77
N ASP A 4 -27.03 20.82 6.67
CA ASP A 4 -26.82 21.82 5.60
C ASP A 4 -25.88 22.97 5.97
N GLN A 5 -25.38 23.05 7.20
CA GLN A 5 -24.44 24.11 7.62
C GLN A 5 -22.95 23.77 7.40
N CYS A 6 -22.63 22.58 6.92
CA CYS A 6 -21.23 22.18 6.67
C CYS A 6 -20.74 22.53 5.25
N LYS A 7 -21.46 23.38 4.50
CA LYS A 7 -21.09 23.81 3.13
C LYS A 7 -20.50 25.21 3.04
N THR A 8 -20.37 25.95 4.14
CA THR A 8 -20.08 27.40 4.09
C THR A 8 -18.87 27.89 4.88
N GLN A 9 -17.90 27.02 5.20
CA GLN A 9 -16.63 27.47 5.78
C GLN A 9 -15.45 26.67 5.24
N ILE A 10 -15.08 26.94 3.98
CA ILE A 10 -13.70 26.82 3.54
C ILE A 10 -13.19 28.25 3.44
N PRO A 11 -12.32 28.73 4.34
CA PRO A 11 -11.61 29.98 4.10
C PRO A 11 -10.69 29.74 2.90
N GLU A 12 -10.96 30.41 1.79
CA GLU A 12 -10.01 30.62 0.71
C GLU A 12 -8.82 31.42 1.28
N GLN A 13 -7.82 30.70 1.78
CA GLN A 13 -6.47 31.22 1.94
C GLN A 13 -5.54 30.35 1.11
N THR A 14 -5.59 30.62 -0.20
CA THR A 14 -4.73 30.05 -1.23
C THR A 14 -3.31 30.61 -1.05
N THR A 15 -2.46 29.87 -0.33
CA THR A 15 -1.00 29.97 -0.53
C THR A 15 -0.63 29.02 -1.67
N PRO A 16 0.02 29.49 -2.76
CA PRO A 16 0.47 28.61 -3.83
C PRO A 16 1.57 27.69 -3.30
N GLY A 17 1.25 26.42 -3.05
CA GLY A 17 2.23 25.39 -2.65
C GLY A 17 1.93 24.62 -1.36
N ALA A 18 0.88 24.93 -0.60
CA ALA A 18 0.51 24.15 0.58
C ALA A 18 -0.32 22.92 0.18
N THR A 19 0.25 21.72 0.31
CA THR A 19 -0.49 20.46 0.19
C THR A 19 -1.57 20.44 1.26
N LEU A 20 -2.85 20.41 0.86
CA LEU A 20 -3.96 20.29 1.81
C LEU A 20 -3.88 18.92 2.50
N LEU A 21 -3.65 18.92 3.81
CA LEU A 21 -3.58 17.71 4.63
C LEU A 21 -4.79 17.63 5.57
N CYS A 22 -5.21 16.41 5.87
CA CYS A 22 -6.24 16.17 6.88
C CYS A 22 -5.78 16.71 8.24
N SER A 23 -6.67 17.39 8.95
CA SER A 23 -6.41 17.85 10.31
C SER A 23 -5.91 16.69 11.18
N GLN A 24 -4.82 16.93 11.92
CA GLN A 24 -4.16 15.91 12.73
C GLN A 24 -5.12 15.20 13.70
N GLN A 25 -6.06 15.94 14.31
CA GLN A 25 -7.05 15.38 15.23
C GLN A 25 -8.02 14.43 14.51
N ARG A 26 -8.49 14.81 13.33
CA ARG A 26 -9.39 13.97 12.50
C ARG A 26 -8.67 12.72 12.03
N ALA A 27 -7.44 12.86 11.52
CA ALA A 27 -6.61 11.74 11.10
C ALA A 27 -6.31 10.76 12.24
N ALA A 28 -6.05 11.27 13.45
CA ALA A 28 -5.83 10.45 14.64
C ALA A 28 -7.08 9.65 15.04
N LEU A 29 -8.25 10.29 15.04
CA LEU A 29 -9.52 9.62 15.32
C LEU A 29 -9.81 8.51 14.30
N MET A 30 -9.71 8.82 13.00
CA MET A 30 -9.89 7.85 11.92
C MET A 30 -8.92 6.67 12.07
N LYS A 31 -7.64 6.95 12.38
CA LYS A 31 -6.63 5.90 12.59
C LYS A 31 -6.97 5.01 13.79
N SER A 32 -7.46 5.57 14.89
CA SER A 32 -7.88 4.80 16.05
C SER A 32 -9.06 3.88 15.72
N LEU A 33 -10.06 4.38 14.99
CA LEU A 33 -11.20 3.59 14.53
C LEU A 33 -10.76 2.46 13.58
N LEU A 34 -9.92 2.75 12.59
CA LEU A 34 -9.41 1.73 11.68
C LEU A 34 -8.55 0.69 12.40
N ASN A 35 -7.76 1.07 13.40
CA ASN A 35 -7.00 0.10 14.20
C ASN A 35 -7.90 -0.77 15.06
N PHE A 36 -8.99 -0.22 15.61
CA PHE A 36 -10.00 -1.02 16.30
C PHE A 36 -10.61 -2.07 15.37
N ILE A 37 -11.07 -1.66 14.18
CA ILE A 37 -11.63 -2.57 13.17
C ILE A 37 -10.57 -3.60 12.75
N LYS A 38 -9.31 -3.19 12.54
CA LYS A 38 -8.21 -4.10 12.18
C LYS A 38 -7.98 -5.18 13.24
N ARG A 39 -8.21 -4.88 14.52
CA ARG A 39 -8.14 -5.89 15.58
C ARG A 39 -9.40 -6.75 15.63
N ALA A 40 -10.57 -6.16 15.45
CA ALA A 40 -11.83 -6.90 15.40
C ALA A 40 -11.88 -7.90 14.23
N VAL A 41 -11.27 -7.60 13.09
CA VAL A 41 -11.13 -8.51 11.93
C VAL A 41 -10.41 -9.81 12.28
N ILE A 42 -9.48 -9.78 13.23
CA ILE A 42 -8.69 -10.96 13.63
C ILE A 42 -9.41 -11.72 14.77
N ASP A 43 -10.40 -11.10 15.42
CA ASP A 43 -11.14 -11.72 16.51
C ASP A 43 -12.25 -12.63 15.97
N ALA A 44 -12.13 -13.93 16.23
CA ALA A 44 -13.10 -14.94 15.81
C ALA A 44 -14.53 -14.66 16.33
N ASN A 45 -14.67 -14.01 17.49
CA ASN A 45 -15.98 -13.67 18.06
C ASN A 45 -16.68 -12.52 17.29
N LEU A 46 -15.91 -11.73 16.55
CA LEU A 46 -16.40 -10.58 15.79
C LEU A 46 -16.44 -10.86 14.28
N ALA A 47 -16.02 -12.04 13.81
CA ALA A 47 -15.88 -12.35 12.39
C ALA A 47 -17.18 -12.14 11.59
N VAL A 48 -18.33 -12.53 12.15
CA VAL A 48 -19.65 -12.32 11.50
C VAL A 48 -19.97 -10.83 11.36
N GLN A 49 -19.70 -10.04 12.40
CA GLN A 49 -19.94 -8.61 12.42
C GLN A 49 -19.00 -7.88 11.45
N MET A 50 -17.73 -8.30 11.38
CA MET A 50 -16.74 -7.71 10.48
C MET A 50 -17.07 -8.00 9.02
N ARG A 51 -17.50 -9.22 8.68
CA ARG A 51 -18.01 -9.55 7.35
C ARG A 51 -19.17 -8.65 6.95
N ARG A 52 -20.19 -8.53 7.82
CA ARG A 52 -21.34 -7.67 7.55
C ARG A 52 -20.93 -6.22 7.31
N ILE A 53 -20.02 -5.67 8.13
CA ILE A 53 -19.50 -4.31 7.93
C ILE A 53 -18.83 -4.18 6.56
N MET A 54 -18.00 -5.16 6.17
CA MET A 54 -17.34 -5.17 4.86
C MET A 54 -18.30 -5.40 3.68
N GLU A 55 -19.54 -5.84 3.91
CA GLU A 55 -20.59 -5.94 2.89
C GLU A 55 -21.39 -4.64 2.71
N THR A 56 -21.16 -3.61 3.54
CA THR A 56 -21.86 -2.31 3.49
C THR A 56 -21.06 -1.22 2.74
N GLU A 57 -21.21 0.05 3.14
CA GLU A 57 -20.51 1.22 2.59
C GLU A 57 -19.08 1.38 3.12
N PHE A 58 -18.66 0.55 4.08
CA PHE A 58 -17.33 0.67 4.68
C PHE A 58 -16.19 0.49 3.65
N PRO A 59 -16.21 -0.47 2.72
CA PRO A 59 -15.24 -0.55 1.64
C PRO A 59 -15.12 0.73 0.80
N GLN A 60 -16.22 1.44 0.55
CA GLN A 60 -16.19 2.72 -0.18
C GLN A 60 -15.40 3.78 0.59
N SER A 61 -15.52 3.80 1.92
CA SER A 61 -14.73 4.69 2.77
C SER A 61 -13.24 4.35 2.72
N LEU A 62 -12.89 3.05 2.66
CA LEU A 62 -11.50 2.61 2.51
C LEU A 62 -10.92 2.98 1.13
N ILE A 63 -11.71 2.80 0.06
CA ILE A 63 -11.35 3.24 -1.31
C ILE A 63 -11.07 4.74 -1.30
N PHE A 64 -11.92 5.54 -0.68
CA PHE A 64 -11.75 6.99 -0.61
C PHE A 64 -10.42 7.38 0.06
N ILE A 65 -10.03 6.68 1.13
CA ILE A 65 -8.73 6.90 1.80
C ILE A 65 -7.57 6.54 0.87
N ILE A 66 -7.67 5.42 0.15
CA ILE A 66 -6.64 4.97 -0.79
C ILE A 66 -6.45 5.97 -1.93
N GLN A 67 -7.55 6.42 -2.55
CA GLN A 67 -7.53 7.37 -3.66
C GLN A 67 -7.03 8.77 -3.26
N HIS A 68 -7.16 9.14 -1.99
CA HIS A 68 -6.71 10.43 -1.45
C HIS A 68 -5.53 10.24 -0.46
N SER A 69 -4.63 9.32 -0.80
CA SER A 69 -3.45 8.91 -0.03
C SER A 69 -2.64 10.09 0.53
N GLN A 70 -2.42 11.13 -0.28
CA GLN A 70 -1.65 12.32 0.11
C GLN A 70 -2.35 13.15 1.20
N TYR A 71 -3.67 13.32 1.09
CA TYR A 71 -4.45 14.10 2.04
C TYR A 71 -4.49 13.43 3.43
N PHE A 72 -4.65 12.10 3.45
CA PHE A 72 -4.75 11.32 4.68
C PHE A 72 -3.40 10.96 5.30
N GLY A 73 -2.34 10.96 4.50
CA GLY A 73 -0.98 10.68 4.93
C GLY A 73 -0.67 9.18 5.10
N SER A 74 0.63 8.88 5.13
CA SER A 74 1.17 7.51 5.08
C SER A 74 0.69 6.62 6.23
N SER A 75 0.49 7.19 7.42
CA SER A 75 0.13 6.41 8.60
C SER A 75 -1.30 5.88 8.55
N LEU A 76 -2.26 6.70 8.10
CA LEU A 76 -3.66 6.29 7.95
C LEU A 76 -3.82 5.36 6.74
N LEU A 77 -3.11 5.64 5.66
CA LEU A 77 -3.06 4.77 4.47
C LEU A 77 -2.50 3.38 4.81
N HIS A 78 -1.36 3.29 5.50
CA HIS A 78 -0.81 2.00 5.94
C HIS A 78 -1.79 1.23 6.83
N CYS A 79 -2.49 1.92 7.75
CA CYS A 79 -3.52 1.30 8.59
C CYS A 79 -4.67 0.72 7.74
N THR A 80 -5.11 1.47 6.73
CA THR A 80 -6.18 1.09 5.78
C THR A 80 -5.78 -0.13 4.96
N VAL A 81 -4.61 -0.08 4.32
CA VAL A 81 -4.06 -1.18 3.52
C VAL A 81 -3.91 -2.44 4.37
N SER A 82 -3.34 -2.31 5.58
CA SER A 82 -3.17 -3.45 6.50
C SER A 82 -4.50 -4.05 6.96
N LEU A 83 -5.52 -3.22 7.20
CA LEU A 83 -6.86 -3.68 7.54
C LEU A 83 -7.44 -4.55 6.42
N ILE A 84 -7.37 -4.08 5.17
CA ILE A 84 -7.91 -4.80 4.01
C ILE A 84 -7.17 -6.12 3.83
N THR A 85 -5.84 -6.09 3.86
CA THR A 85 -4.99 -7.29 3.77
C THR A 85 -5.35 -8.31 4.85
N ASN A 86 -5.48 -7.88 6.10
CA ASN A 86 -5.85 -8.77 7.19
C ASN A 86 -7.24 -9.36 7.00
N PHE A 87 -8.22 -8.56 6.54
CA PHE A 87 -9.56 -9.06 6.28
C PHE A 87 -9.57 -10.12 5.18
N ILE A 88 -8.82 -9.90 4.09
CA ILE A 88 -8.69 -10.88 3.01
C ILE A 88 -8.09 -12.19 3.52
N TYR A 89 -7.06 -12.13 4.37
CA TYR A 89 -6.47 -13.35 4.95
C TYR A 89 -7.45 -14.10 5.86
N GLN A 90 -8.28 -13.39 6.62
CA GLN A 90 -9.24 -14.04 7.52
C GLN A 90 -10.50 -14.54 6.81
N GLU A 91 -10.92 -13.87 5.74
CA GLU A 91 -12.12 -14.21 4.97
C GLU A 91 -11.81 -14.30 3.46
N PRO A 92 -10.97 -15.24 2.99
CA PRO A 92 -10.59 -15.33 1.57
C PRO A 92 -11.80 -15.52 0.64
N ALA A 93 -12.86 -16.16 1.13
CA ALA A 93 -14.12 -16.34 0.39
C ALA A 93 -14.78 -15.00 -0.01
N GLN A 94 -14.49 -13.91 0.71
CA GLN A 94 -15.03 -12.58 0.43
C GLN A 94 -14.20 -11.80 -0.60
N LEU A 95 -13.05 -12.31 -1.05
CA LEU A 95 -12.17 -11.59 -1.97
C LEU A 95 -12.87 -11.20 -3.29
N THR A 96 -13.69 -12.10 -3.85
CA THR A 96 -14.48 -11.80 -5.06
C THR A 96 -15.48 -10.66 -4.84
N MET A 97 -16.10 -10.60 -3.66
CA MET A 97 -17.02 -9.53 -3.30
C MET A 97 -16.28 -8.18 -3.18
N LEU A 98 -15.08 -8.15 -2.60
CA LEU A 98 -14.22 -6.97 -2.54
C LEU A 98 -13.75 -6.51 -3.94
N GLN A 99 -13.44 -7.46 -4.82
CA GLN A 99 -13.09 -7.17 -6.23
C GLN A 99 -14.27 -6.55 -6.99
N ASN A 100 -15.50 -7.02 -6.73
CA ASN A 100 -16.70 -6.44 -7.35
C ASN A 100 -16.96 -5.01 -6.85
N MET A 101 -16.63 -4.73 -5.58
CA MET A 101 -16.70 -3.37 -5.01
C MET A 101 -15.56 -2.43 -5.43
N LYS A 102 -14.61 -2.88 -6.27
CA LYS A 102 -13.44 -2.10 -6.71
C LYS A 102 -12.43 -1.76 -5.62
N LEU A 103 -12.50 -2.44 -4.46
CA LEU A 103 -11.55 -2.22 -3.37
C LEU A 103 -10.15 -2.74 -3.73
N THR A 104 -10.08 -3.90 -4.39
CA THR A 104 -8.80 -4.46 -4.85
C THR A 104 -8.21 -3.66 -6.01
N ASP A 105 -9.05 -3.14 -6.91
CA ASP A 105 -8.62 -2.23 -7.98
C ASP A 105 -7.99 -0.96 -7.38
N ALA A 106 -8.56 -0.40 -6.30
CA ALA A 106 -7.96 0.73 -5.60
C ALA A 106 -6.57 0.42 -5.03
N LEU A 107 -6.38 -0.78 -4.46
CA LEU A 107 -5.07 -1.24 -3.99
C LEU A 107 -4.06 -1.45 -5.13
N MET A 108 -4.49 -2.02 -6.26
CA MET A 108 -3.63 -2.17 -7.44
C MET A 108 -3.24 -0.81 -8.01
N ASN A 109 -4.20 0.11 -8.17
CA ASN A 109 -3.95 1.47 -8.65
C ASN A 109 -3.00 2.24 -7.72
N LEU A 110 -3.06 2.01 -6.40
CA LEU A 110 -2.16 2.64 -5.43
C LEU A 110 -0.68 2.32 -5.70
N ILE A 111 -0.36 1.12 -6.18
CA ILE A 111 1.02 0.71 -6.51
C ILE A 111 1.58 1.57 -7.67
N PHE A 112 0.71 1.96 -8.60
CA PHE A 112 1.07 2.76 -9.77
C PHE A 112 0.92 4.27 -9.55
N ASP A 113 0.44 4.69 -8.38
CA ASP A 113 0.30 6.11 -8.06
C ASP A 113 1.68 6.76 -7.84
N GLU A 114 2.07 7.67 -8.74
CA GLU A 114 3.31 8.46 -8.62
C GLU A 114 3.33 9.34 -7.36
N LYS A 115 2.14 9.61 -6.80
CA LYS A 115 1.93 10.40 -5.59
C LYS A 115 1.93 9.57 -4.31
N LEU A 116 2.18 8.26 -4.39
CA LEU A 116 2.25 7.33 -3.27
C LEU A 116 3.15 7.87 -2.14
N PRO A 117 2.62 8.04 -0.91
CA PRO A 117 3.43 8.42 0.24
C PRO A 117 4.46 7.33 0.58
N ILE A 118 5.73 7.58 0.30
CA ILE A 118 6.81 6.61 0.57
C ILE A 118 7.15 6.60 2.07
N SER A 119 6.66 5.60 2.78
CA SER A 119 7.05 5.30 4.16
C SER A 119 7.48 3.84 4.31
N ARG A 120 8.36 3.56 5.27
CA ARG A 120 8.80 2.20 5.61
C ARG A 120 7.60 1.25 5.77
N ASP A 121 6.68 1.58 6.66
CA ASP A 121 5.58 0.68 7.02
C ASP A 121 4.64 0.41 5.82
N LEU A 122 4.43 1.39 4.94
CA LEU A 122 3.58 1.21 3.77
C LEU A 122 4.25 0.33 2.71
N VAL A 123 5.49 0.64 2.33
CA VAL A 123 6.22 -0.11 1.30
C VAL A 123 6.44 -1.56 1.73
N CYS A 124 6.76 -1.78 3.01
CA CYS A 124 6.92 -3.12 3.55
C CYS A 124 5.62 -3.91 3.65
N ALA A 125 4.46 -3.25 3.59
CA ALA A 125 3.17 -3.92 3.53
C ALA A 125 2.81 -4.38 2.11
N LEU A 126 3.38 -3.79 1.05
CA LEU A 126 3.00 -4.07 -0.34
C LEU A 126 3.12 -5.55 -0.74
N PRO A 127 4.18 -6.30 -0.39
CA PRO A 127 4.25 -7.72 -0.73
C PRO A 127 3.11 -8.53 -0.11
N ASN A 128 2.74 -8.21 1.14
CA ASN A 128 1.63 -8.87 1.83
C ASN A 128 0.27 -8.51 1.24
N VAL A 129 0.10 -7.29 0.75
CA VAL A 129 -1.09 -6.90 -0.04
C VAL A 129 -1.19 -7.77 -1.28
N CYS A 130 -0.09 -7.90 -2.03
CA CYS A 130 -0.09 -8.68 -3.27
C CYS A 130 -0.38 -10.15 -3.02
N SER A 131 0.21 -10.73 -1.98
CA SER A 131 -0.07 -12.10 -1.55
C SER A 131 -1.55 -12.30 -1.22
N ALA A 132 -2.16 -11.37 -0.47
CA ALA A 132 -3.58 -11.40 -0.17
C ALA A 132 -4.46 -11.29 -1.44
N LEU A 133 -4.11 -10.40 -2.37
CA LEU A 133 -4.83 -10.26 -3.64
C LEU A 133 -4.70 -11.51 -4.52
N CYS A 134 -3.60 -12.26 -4.42
CA CYS A 134 -3.35 -13.47 -5.19
C CYS A 134 -4.03 -14.73 -4.62
N LEU A 135 -4.84 -14.62 -3.56
CA LEU A 135 -5.57 -15.77 -2.99
C LEU A 135 -6.69 -16.31 -3.89
N ASN A 136 -7.03 -15.62 -4.99
CA ASN A 136 -7.88 -16.16 -6.04
C ASN A 136 -7.26 -15.98 -7.44
N GLU A 137 -7.77 -16.75 -8.40
CA GLU A 137 -7.23 -16.77 -9.77
C GLU A 137 -7.30 -15.39 -10.44
N ARG A 138 -8.39 -14.65 -10.24
CA ARG A 138 -8.57 -13.30 -10.78
C ARG A 138 -7.46 -12.36 -10.31
N GLY A 139 -7.23 -12.29 -9.00
CA GLY A 139 -6.23 -11.40 -8.43
C GLY A 139 -4.80 -11.84 -8.75
N HIS A 140 -4.54 -13.14 -8.86
CA HIS A 140 -3.26 -13.66 -9.36
C HIS A 140 -3.01 -13.25 -10.83
N ASN A 141 -4.03 -13.28 -11.69
CA ASN A 141 -3.90 -12.83 -13.08
C ASN A 141 -3.72 -11.31 -13.17
N GLU A 142 -4.47 -10.53 -12.39
CA GLU A 142 -4.29 -9.09 -12.26
C GLU A 142 -2.88 -8.76 -11.76
N PHE A 143 -2.32 -9.52 -10.80
CA PHE A 143 -0.97 -9.28 -10.29
C PHE A 143 0.14 -9.54 -11.32
N LYS A 144 -0.09 -10.44 -12.29
CA LYS A 144 0.84 -10.65 -13.41
C LYS A 144 0.85 -9.48 -14.39
N LEU A 145 -0.35 -9.01 -14.74
CA LEU A 145 -0.53 -7.92 -15.69
C LEU A 145 -1.81 -7.16 -15.35
N TYR A 146 -1.66 -5.90 -14.94
CA TYR A 146 -2.76 -5.02 -14.61
C TYR A 146 -2.66 -3.78 -15.48
N ASN A 147 -3.70 -3.49 -16.29
CA ASN A 147 -3.71 -2.36 -17.22
C ASN A 147 -2.45 -2.26 -18.11
N ASN A 148 -1.96 -3.39 -18.63
CA ASN A 148 -0.72 -3.51 -19.42
C ASN A 148 0.56 -3.11 -18.66
N GLN A 149 0.52 -3.10 -17.33
CA GLN A 149 1.65 -2.82 -16.45
C GLN A 149 1.95 -4.03 -15.57
N LYS A 150 3.18 -4.14 -15.07
CA LYS A 150 3.64 -5.24 -14.21
C LYS A 150 3.71 -4.77 -12.75
N PRO A 151 2.73 -5.12 -11.89
CA PRO A 151 2.70 -4.70 -10.49
C PRO A 151 3.96 -5.11 -9.72
N LEU A 152 4.42 -6.34 -9.91
CA LEU A 152 5.62 -6.86 -9.26
C LEU A 152 6.84 -5.98 -9.55
N GLU A 153 7.07 -5.68 -10.82
CA GLU A 153 8.18 -4.81 -11.25
C GLU A 153 8.08 -3.43 -10.61
N LYS A 154 6.90 -2.79 -10.61
CA LYS A 154 6.68 -1.48 -10.00
C LYS A 154 7.00 -1.49 -8.49
N ILE A 155 6.63 -2.54 -7.75
CA ILE A 155 6.94 -2.66 -6.32
C ILE A 155 8.46 -2.72 -6.10
N PHE A 156 9.18 -3.51 -6.89
CA PHE A 156 10.64 -3.56 -6.82
C PHE A 156 11.24 -2.18 -7.13
N ARG A 157 10.76 -1.49 -8.16
CA ARG A 157 11.21 -0.11 -8.47
C ARG A 157 10.95 0.87 -7.31
N ILE A 158 9.85 0.72 -6.57
CA ILE A 158 9.57 1.52 -5.37
C ILE A 158 10.60 1.22 -4.26
N ILE A 159 10.86 -0.06 -3.98
CA ILE A 159 11.80 -0.51 -2.93
C ILE A 159 13.23 -0.07 -3.21
N PHE A 160 13.66 -0.13 -4.47
CA PHE A 160 15.01 0.31 -4.85
C PHE A 160 15.09 1.80 -5.19
N SER A 161 14.00 2.56 -5.00
CA SER A 161 14.01 4.01 -5.24
C SER A 161 14.78 4.76 -4.16
N ASN A 162 15.46 5.84 -4.56
CA ASN A 162 16.13 6.74 -3.62
C ASN A 162 15.19 7.31 -2.56
N LYS A 163 13.94 7.62 -2.92
CA LYS A 163 12.92 8.11 -1.98
C LYS A 163 12.72 7.11 -0.83
N PHE A 164 12.63 5.82 -1.13
CA PHE A 164 12.47 4.79 -0.11
C PHE A 164 13.75 4.59 0.71
N LEU A 165 14.91 4.51 0.05
CA LEU A 165 16.20 4.39 0.73
C LEU A 165 16.45 5.53 1.72
N LEU A 166 16.11 6.77 1.35
CA LEU A 166 16.17 7.94 2.24
C LEU A 166 15.19 7.83 3.41
N SER A 167 14.00 7.25 3.19
CA SER A 167 13.01 7.03 4.26
C SER A 167 13.51 6.06 5.36
N MET A 168 14.46 5.18 5.02
CA MET A 168 15.09 4.22 5.94
C MET A 168 16.39 4.72 6.59
N ARG A 169 16.94 5.86 6.16
CA ARG A 169 18.33 6.27 6.47
C ARG A 169 18.58 6.67 7.93
N LYS A 170 17.58 6.58 8.83
CA LYS A 170 17.72 7.09 10.19
C LYS A 170 18.71 6.29 11.03
N ARG A 171 18.81 4.96 10.85
CA ARG A 171 19.81 4.10 11.54
C ARG A 171 20.19 2.87 10.71
N LYS A 172 21.46 2.42 10.79
CA LYS A 172 21.96 1.23 10.07
C LYS A 172 21.18 -0.06 10.42
N THR A 173 20.76 -0.20 11.68
CA THR A 173 19.95 -1.34 12.15
C THR A 173 18.58 -1.39 11.47
N GLU A 174 17.94 -0.24 11.26
CA GLU A 174 16.61 -0.15 10.63
C GLU A 174 16.64 -0.57 9.16
N ILE A 175 17.75 -0.34 8.46
CA ILE A 175 17.93 -0.79 7.07
C ILE A 175 18.00 -2.32 7.00
N LEU A 176 18.76 -2.96 7.90
CA LEU A 176 18.88 -4.42 7.95
C LEU A 176 17.55 -5.08 8.31
N GLU A 177 16.83 -4.55 9.29
CA GLU A 177 15.50 -5.02 9.66
C GLU A 177 14.50 -4.90 8.50
N THR A 178 14.53 -3.77 7.78
CA THR A 178 13.64 -3.55 6.65
C THR A 178 13.95 -4.50 5.50
N ALA A 179 15.24 -4.70 5.19
CA ALA A 179 15.67 -5.67 4.18
C ALA A 179 15.24 -7.09 4.56
N HIS A 180 15.39 -7.48 5.82
CA HIS A 180 14.94 -8.78 6.32
C HIS A 180 13.42 -8.95 6.19
N MET A 181 12.63 -7.96 6.61
CA MET A 181 11.17 -8.01 6.52
C MET A 181 10.67 -8.09 5.08
N LEU A 182 11.26 -7.30 4.16
CA LEU A 182 10.94 -7.37 2.74
C LEU A 182 11.32 -8.74 2.15
N GLY A 183 12.54 -9.22 2.44
CA GLY A 183 13.02 -10.54 2.00
C GLY A 183 12.09 -11.67 2.42
N THR A 184 11.70 -11.71 3.70
CA THR A 184 10.74 -12.70 4.22
C THR A 184 9.39 -12.58 3.52
N SER A 185 8.87 -11.36 3.32
CA SER A 185 7.54 -11.18 2.69
C SER A 185 7.53 -11.59 1.22
N PHE A 186 8.60 -11.34 0.48
CA PHE A 186 8.73 -11.83 -0.90
C PHE A 186 8.99 -13.33 -0.98
N ASP A 187 9.75 -13.89 -0.05
CA ASP A 187 9.94 -15.34 0.04
C ASP A 187 8.62 -16.07 0.30
N GLU A 188 7.78 -15.55 1.21
CA GLU A 188 6.40 -16.05 1.41
C GLU A 188 5.58 -15.94 0.11
N LEU A 189 5.58 -14.79 -0.55
CA LEU A 189 4.86 -14.58 -1.81
C LEU A 189 5.27 -15.62 -2.87
N ILE A 190 6.56 -15.86 -3.05
CA ILE A 190 7.10 -16.84 -4.01
C ILE A 190 6.76 -18.26 -3.59
N ARG A 191 6.78 -18.57 -2.29
CA ARG A 191 6.40 -19.89 -1.77
C ARG A 191 4.95 -20.24 -2.11
N HIS A 192 4.06 -19.26 -2.02
CA HIS A 192 2.63 -19.44 -2.33
C HIS A 192 2.35 -19.38 -3.84
N HIS A 193 3.15 -18.62 -4.59
CA HIS A 193 2.99 -18.40 -6.02
C HIS A 193 4.30 -18.66 -6.78
N PRO A 194 4.71 -19.94 -6.94
CA PRO A 194 6.02 -20.29 -7.50
C PRO A 194 6.21 -19.84 -8.96
N ALA A 195 5.11 -19.59 -9.69
CA ALA A 195 5.15 -19.05 -11.04
C ALA A 195 5.84 -17.67 -11.12
N LEU A 196 5.80 -16.88 -10.04
CA LEU A 196 6.43 -15.56 -9.96
C LEU A 196 7.94 -15.62 -9.75
N ARG A 197 8.51 -16.78 -9.40
CA ARG A 197 9.94 -16.90 -9.07
C ARG A 197 10.83 -16.40 -10.20
N LYS A 198 10.51 -16.77 -11.44
CA LYS A 198 11.29 -16.36 -12.61
C LYS A 198 11.22 -14.84 -12.80
N ASP A 199 10.04 -14.26 -12.64
CA ASP A 199 9.83 -12.81 -12.78
C ASP A 199 10.59 -12.04 -11.70
N VAL A 200 10.49 -12.47 -10.42
CA VAL A 200 11.23 -11.85 -9.31
C VAL A 200 12.75 -11.89 -9.57
N MET A 201 13.28 -13.04 -9.96
CA MET A 201 14.72 -13.19 -10.22
C MET A 201 15.16 -12.33 -11.42
N GLY A 202 14.36 -12.28 -12.48
CA GLY A 202 14.63 -11.41 -13.63
C GLY A 202 14.69 -9.93 -13.24
N ILE A 203 13.67 -9.44 -12.53
CA ILE A 203 13.60 -8.04 -12.08
C ILE A 203 14.79 -7.69 -11.15
N LEU A 204 15.15 -8.60 -10.23
CA LEU A 204 16.29 -8.40 -9.35
C LEU A 204 17.61 -8.31 -10.13
N SER A 205 17.82 -9.19 -11.11
CA SER A 205 19.00 -9.13 -11.99
C SER A 205 19.06 -7.81 -12.75
N GLU A 206 17.97 -7.37 -13.36
CA GLU A 206 17.88 -6.09 -14.08
C GLU A 206 18.22 -4.90 -13.17
N ILE A 207 17.63 -4.84 -11.97
CA ILE A 207 17.90 -3.76 -11.01
C ILE A 207 19.37 -3.75 -10.57
N LEU A 208 19.95 -4.93 -10.31
CA LEU A 208 21.37 -5.02 -9.92
C LEU A 208 22.30 -4.56 -11.03
N GLU A 209 22.02 -4.93 -12.28
CA GLU A 209 22.79 -4.48 -13.45
C GLU A 209 22.73 -2.95 -13.59
N GLU A 210 21.54 -2.35 -13.46
CA GLU A 210 21.37 -0.89 -13.49
C GLU A 210 22.15 -0.20 -12.35
N LEU A 211 22.10 -0.75 -11.15
CA LEU A 211 22.86 -0.23 -10.00
C LEU A 211 24.37 -0.29 -10.26
N LEU A 212 24.88 -1.40 -10.80
CA LEU A 212 26.29 -1.56 -11.14
C LEU A 212 26.74 -0.59 -12.24
N GLN A 213 25.91 -0.38 -13.27
CA GLN A 213 26.17 0.61 -14.31
C GLN A 213 26.24 2.04 -13.72
N SER A 214 25.33 2.38 -12.81
CA SER A 214 25.33 3.69 -12.15
C SER A 214 26.54 3.92 -11.23
N ALA A 215 27.10 2.84 -10.67
CA ALA A 215 28.25 2.90 -9.76
C ALA A 215 29.60 2.97 -10.51
N THR A 216 29.68 2.38 -11.71
CA THR A 216 30.91 2.35 -12.52
C THR A 216 31.09 3.58 -13.41
N SER A 217 30.05 4.38 -13.61
CA SER A 217 30.15 5.72 -14.20
C SER A 217 30.71 6.74 -13.19
N GLU A 218 32.01 6.65 -12.92
CA GLU A 218 32.79 7.39 -11.91
C GLU A 218 32.86 8.93 -12.03
N ASP A 219 32.06 9.59 -12.88
CA ASP A 219 32.18 11.05 -13.11
C ASP A 219 30.93 11.89 -12.79
N LYS A 220 29.93 11.30 -12.14
CA LYS A 220 28.86 12.08 -11.54
C LYS A 220 28.62 11.59 -10.13
N CYS A 221 29.03 12.40 -9.16
CA CYS A 221 28.29 12.50 -7.92
C CYS A 221 26.86 12.87 -8.33
N VAL A 222 26.02 11.84 -8.54
CA VAL A 222 24.66 12.00 -9.05
C VAL A 222 23.91 12.80 -8.01
N SER A 223 23.60 14.06 -8.31
CA SER A 223 22.61 14.82 -7.57
C SER A 223 21.25 14.22 -7.91
N TRP A 224 20.86 13.19 -7.17
CA TRP A 224 19.55 12.56 -7.24
C TRP A 224 18.50 13.62 -6.89
N SER A 225 17.93 14.25 -7.91
CA SER A 225 16.85 15.26 -7.83
C SER A 225 15.50 14.59 -8.03
#